data_AF-A0A350F2C0-F1
#
_entry.id   AF-A0A350F2C0-F1
#
_cell.length_a   1.000
_cell.length_b   1.000
_cell.length_c   1.000
_cell.angle_alpha   90.00
_cell.angle_beta   90.00
_cell.angle_gamma   90.00
#
_symmetry.space_group_name_H-M   'P 1'
#
loop_
_entity.id
_entity.type
_entity.pdbx_description
1 polymer ?
#
loop_
_entity_poly.entity_id
_entity_poly.type
_entity_poly.pdbx_seq_one_letter_code
_entity_poly.pdbx_strand_id
1 'polypeptide(L)'
;MGCRSHVPGWHVSTLEAQQTGRLQVVGIVQEQHPERARLFMQWKQMDWPVLADPLNLLGVDVVPITLLIDEAGIIRSVNPKPGDLEGFLAQPPPSPLPIPVNARQPDLVSLAAGEDRAAWANAAALWGGEPWLDQAIATYRDLLTASPEDGALQFRAGVLHRLRHDSNRRQPGDFPAAAQHWTRSLELNPNQYIWRRRVQQYGPRLAKPYAFYDWVPEAREAIVARGEMPAALTVEPGGAEFAAPVTALPGGTVDAGREPDPDGRIRRDLEGFIRAEVTVVPAQVKPGGAVRVHVTWRPETRLKAHWNNEVNGLVLRMNPPAGWTIDPVQQELPLPETAVSNEARSAEFEIVTPSDASGDAEIPGYALYYVCEDTNGTCLYRRQDLELSISIRP
;
A
#
# COMPACT_ATOMS: atom_id res chain seq x y z
N MET A 1 14.49 15.36 8.00
CA MET A 1 15.25 14.09 7.85
C MET A 1 14.23 12.96 7.92
N GLY A 2 14.18 12.05 6.93
CA GLY A 2 13.18 10.97 6.92
C GLY A 2 13.58 9.77 7.78
N CYS A 3 12.66 8.83 8.02
CA CYS A 3 12.90 7.61 8.82
C CYS A 3 14.13 6.81 8.35
N ARG A 4 14.39 6.76 7.03
CA ARG A 4 15.54 6.06 6.41
C ARG A 4 16.90 6.53 6.93
N SER A 5 17.01 7.79 7.39
CA SER A 5 18.25 8.35 7.94
C SER A 5 18.17 8.55 9.45
N HIS A 6 17.00 8.96 9.96
CA HIS A 6 16.79 9.24 11.38
C HIS A 6 16.96 7.99 12.25
N VAL A 7 16.35 6.87 11.84
CA VAL A 7 16.35 5.63 12.63
C VAL A 7 17.76 5.02 12.73
N PRO A 8 18.53 4.86 11.63
CA PRO A 8 19.92 4.42 11.73
C PRO A 8 20.81 5.36 12.57
N GLY A 9 20.56 6.67 12.54
CA GLY A 9 21.28 7.63 13.38
C GLY A 9 21.10 7.34 14.87
N TRP A 10 19.87 7.04 15.29
CA TRP A 10 19.58 6.65 16.68
C TRP A 10 20.13 5.29 17.05
N HIS A 11 20.12 4.32 16.14
CA HIS A 11 20.74 3.02 16.39
C HIS A 11 22.22 3.17 16.75
N VAL A 12 22.97 3.97 15.97
CA VAL A 12 24.39 4.23 16.24
C VAL A 12 24.57 4.96 17.58
N SER A 13 23.78 6.01 17.86
CA SER A 13 23.95 6.80 19.09
C SER A 13 23.57 6.07 20.38
N THR A 14 22.77 5.01 20.28
CA THR A 14 22.27 4.26 21.45
C THR A 14 22.96 2.91 21.65
N LEU A 15 23.83 2.49 20.74
CA LEU A 15 24.38 1.14 20.71
C LEU A 15 25.11 0.75 22.01
N GLU A 16 25.98 1.61 22.53
CA GLU A 16 26.71 1.35 23.78
C GLU A 16 25.76 1.23 24.99
N ALA A 17 24.79 2.15 25.09
CA ALA A 17 23.81 2.13 26.18
C ALA A 17 22.92 0.86 26.14
N GLN A 18 22.60 0.37 24.93
CA GLN A 18 21.90 -0.90 24.74
C GLN A 18 22.76 -2.10 25.16
N GLN A 19 24.01 -2.17 24.70
CA GLN A 19 24.93 -3.28 25.00
C GLN A 19 25.26 -3.39 26.50
N THR A 20 25.29 -2.26 27.20
CA THR A 20 25.52 -2.19 28.66
C THR A 20 24.24 -2.36 29.49
N GLY A 21 23.07 -2.53 28.85
CA GLY A 21 21.78 -2.71 29.53
C GLY A 21 21.24 -1.44 30.20
N ARG A 22 21.80 -0.26 29.91
CA ARG A 22 21.32 1.03 30.45
C ARG A 22 20.14 1.61 29.68
N LEU A 23 19.88 1.11 28.47
CA LEU A 23 18.80 1.57 27.62
C LEU A 23 18.18 0.40 26.87
N GLN A 24 16.86 0.39 26.79
CA GLN A 24 16.13 -0.44 25.83
C GLN A 24 15.56 0.46 24.75
N VAL A 25 15.61 0.01 23.49
CA VAL A 25 15.02 0.72 22.36
C VAL A 25 13.91 -0.16 21.80
N VAL A 26 12.75 0.44 21.54
CA VAL A 26 11.60 -0.23 20.91
C VAL A 26 11.07 0.64 19.79
N GLY A 27 10.90 0.07 18.61
CA GLY A 27 10.38 0.75 17.43
C GLY A 27 8.89 0.54 17.29
N ILE A 28 8.18 1.53 16.76
CA ILE A 28 6.79 1.37 16.32
C ILE A 28 6.70 1.91 14.90
N VAL A 29 6.27 1.06 13.97
CA VAL A 29 6.20 1.40 12.54
C VAL A 29 4.76 1.57 12.09
N GLN A 30 4.49 2.68 11.41
CA GLN A 30 3.20 3.00 10.78
C GLN A 30 3.14 2.39 9.36
N GLU A 31 3.50 1.11 9.26
CA GLU A 31 3.65 0.35 8.03
C GLU A 31 2.60 -0.77 7.99
N GLN A 32 2.02 -0.98 6.80
CA GLN A 32 1.02 -2.03 6.58
C GLN A 32 1.64 -3.42 6.47
N HIS A 33 2.83 -3.50 5.88
CA HIS A 33 3.56 -4.74 5.63
C HIS A 33 4.78 -4.83 6.57
N PRO A 34 4.64 -5.41 7.77
CA PRO A 34 5.69 -5.42 8.79
C PRO A 34 6.99 -6.09 8.32
N GLU A 35 6.93 -6.99 7.34
CA GLU A 35 8.09 -7.63 6.74
C GLU A 35 9.03 -6.62 6.06
N ARG A 36 8.50 -5.49 5.57
CA ARG A 36 9.32 -4.41 5.00
C ARG A 36 10.16 -3.74 6.08
N ALA A 37 9.59 -3.52 7.27
CA ALA A 37 10.36 -3.03 8.41
C ALA A 37 11.42 -4.06 8.83
N ARG A 38 11.08 -5.35 8.88
CA ARG A 38 12.03 -6.42 9.16
C ARG A 38 13.21 -6.45 8.17
N LEU A 39 12.95 -6.32 6.86
CA LEU A 39 13.99 -6.22 5.84
C LEU A 39 14.88 -5.00 6.05
N PHE A 40 14.29 -3.84 6.36
CA PHE A 40 15.04 -2.62 6.67
C PHE A 40 15.94 -2.79 7.90
N MET A 41 15.42 -3.41 8.97
CA MET A 41 16.18 -3.69 10.18
C MET A 41 17.37 -4.62 9.90
N GLN A 42 17.15 -5.71 9.15
CA GLN A 42 18.23 -6.60 8.72
C GLN A 42 19.27 -5.88 7.87
N TRP A 43 18.84 -5.04 6.93
CA TRP A 43 19.76 -4.29 6.08
C TRP A 43 20.66 -3.35 6.89
N LYS A 44 20.08 -2.69 7.89
CA LYS A 44 20.78 -1.75 8.78
C LYS A 44 21.41 -2.40 10.01
N GLN A 45 21.38 -3.73 10.11
CA GLN A 45 21.91 -4.52 11.23
C GLN A 45 21.38 -4.06 12.60
N MET A 46 20.10 -3.69 12.62
CA MET A 46 19.39 -3.29 13.83
C MET A 46 18.65 -4.49 14.42
N ASP A 47 18.78 -4.71 15.72
CA ASP A 47 18.31 -5.91 16.43
C ASP A 47 17.26 -5.63 17.53
N TRP A 48 16.92 -4.36 17.74
CA TRP A 48 15.88 -3.95 18.69
C TRP A 48 14.47 -4.30 18.19
N PRO A 49 13.52 -4.61 19.09
CA PRO A 49 12.17 -5.01 18.72
C PRO A 49 11.41 -3.88 18.02
N VAL A 50 10.62 -4.23 17.00
CA VAL A 50 9.74 -3.30 16.27
C VAL A 50 8.31 -3.83 16.30
N LEU A 51 7.39 -3.00 16.78
CA LEU A 51 5.95 -3.22 16.74
C LEU A 51 5.37 -2.59 15.48
N ALA A 52 4.32 -3.20 14.92
CA ALA A 52 3.59 -2.66 13.78
C ALA A 52 2.27 -2.04 14.23
N ASP A 53 2.05 -0.78 13.84
CA ASP A 53 0.79 -0.07 14.01
C ASP A 53 0.25 0.35 12.63
N PRO A 54 -0.26 -0.59 11.81
CA PRO A 54 -0.78 -0.25 10.49
C PRO A 54 -2.06 0.60 10.55
N LEU A 55 -2.73 0.64 11.70
CA LEU A 55 -4.04 1.27 11.92
C LEU A 55 -3.95 2.68 12.53
N ASN A 56 -2.73 3.19 12.78
CA ASN A 56 -2.47 4.43 13.53
C ASN A 56 -3.26 4.48 14.86
N LEU A 57 -3.21 3.41 15.65
CA LEU A 57 -3.88 3.31 16.96
C LEU A 57 -3.25 4.26 17.99
N LEU A 58 -1.96 4.58 17.83
CA LEU A 58 -1.32 5.60 18.65
C LEU A 58 -1.78 7.03 18.33
N GLY A 59 -2.48 7.23 17.22
CA GLY A 59 -2.99 8.54 16.80
C GLY A 59 -1.87 9.55 16.60
N VAL A 60 -0.70 9.10 16.12
CA VAL A 60 0.42 10.02 15.88
C VAL A 60 0.23 10.73 14.54
N ASP A 61 0.45 12.04 14.54
CA ASP A 61 0.16 12.87 13.37
C ASP A 61 1.33 12.93 12.37
N VAL A 62 2.53 12.47 12.76
CA VAL A 62 3.77 12.59 11.97
C VAL A 62 4.78 11.51 12.34
N VAL A 63 5.70 11.20 11.42
CA VAL A 63 6.88 10.35 11.65
C VAL A 63 8.13 10.94 10.95
N PRO A 64 9.35 10.69 11.44
CA PRO A 64 9.67 9.95 12.68
C PRO A 64 9.37 10.77 13.95
N ILE A 65 9.07 10.06 15.05
CA ILE A 65 9.04 10.61 16.41
C ILE A 65 10.00 9.78 17.25
N THR A 66 10.84 10.43 18.05
CA THR A 66 11.69 9.76 19.05
C THR A 66 11.27 10.19 20.43
N LEU A 67 11.12 9.25 21.36
CA LEU A 67 10.74 9.52 22.74
C LEU A 67 11.81 8.95 23.67
N LEU A 68 12.16 9.69 24.73
CA LEU A 68 12.90 9.14 25.86
C LEU A 68 11.88 8.88 26.97
N ILE A 69 11.77 7.62 27.39
CA ILE A 69 10.78 7.16 28.36
C ILE A 69 11.54 6.52 29.51
N ASP A 70 11.29 6.99 30.73
CA ASP A 70 11.93 6.43 31.92
C ASP A 70 11.27 5.14 32.41
N GLU A 71 11.81 4.55 33.47
CA GLU A 71 11.34 3.31 34.08
C GLU A 71 9.95 3.44 34.74
N ALA A 72 9.46 4.67 34.93
CA ALA A 72 8.08 4.94 35.35
C ALA A 72 7.13 5.15 34.16
N GLY A 73 7.57 4.90 32.93
CA GLY A 73 6.74 5.08 31.73
C GLY A 73 6.46 6.54 31.40
N ILE A 74 7.22 7.48 31.97
CA ILE A 74 7.04 8.92 31.75
C ILE A 74 7.90 9.35 30.56
N ILE A 75 7.27 10.02 29.59
CA ILE A 75 7.98 10.66 28.48
C ILE A 75 8.77 11.86 29.04
N ARG A 76 10.10 11.73 29.06
CA ARG A 76 11.03 12.78 29.51
C ARG A 76 11.44 13.73 28.40
N SER A 77 11.40 13.27 27.15
CA SER A 77 11.70 14.11 25.98
C SER A 77 10.96 13.61 24.74
N VAL A 78 10.56 14.57 23.90
CA VAL A 78 9.95 14.34 22.58
C VAL A 78 10.87 14.93 21.53
N ASN A 79 11.27 14.12 20.55
CA ASN A 79 12.26 14.43 19.52
C ASN A 79 13.56 15.01 20.12
N PRO A 80 14.21 14.26 21.04
CA PRO A 80 15.46 14.68 21.65
C PRO A 80 16.55 14.99 20.61
N LYS A 81 17.45 15.90 20.96
CA LYS A 81 18.74 16.10 20.29
C LYS A 81 19.75 15.09 20.82
N PRO A 82 20.86 14.83 20.10
CA PRO A 82 21.88 13.88 20.56
C PRO A 82 22.39 14.10 21.99
N GLY A 83 22.56 15.35 22.44
CA GLY A 83 23.00 15.66 23.81
C GLY A 83 21.97 15.39 24.90
N ASP A 84 20.69 15.26 24.56
CA ASP A 84 19.63 14.99 25.55
C ASP A 84 19.69 13.55 26.06
N LEU A 85 20.26 12.62 25.28
CA LEU A 85 20.41 11.22 25.67
C LEU A 85 21.35 11.07 26.87
N GLU A 86 22.48 11.79 26.88
CA GLU A 86 23.42 11.75 28.02
C GLU A 86 22.75 12.26 29.30
N GLY A 87 22.02 13.38 29.19
CA GLY A 87 21.27 13.95 30.31
C GLY A 87 20.17 13.03 30.82
N PHE A 88 19.50 12.29 29.93
CA PHE A 88 18.51 11.29 30.29
C PHE A 88 19.14 10.11 31.03
N LEU A 89 20.23 9.54 30.51
CA LEU A 89 20.92 8.39 31.11
C LEU A 89 21.64 8.71 32.43
N ALA A 90 21.84 10.00 32.75
CA ALA A 90 22.43 10.44 34.00
C ALA A 90 21.40 10.60 35.13
N GLN A 91 20.10 10.57 34.84
CA GLN A 91 19.06 10.69 35.86
C GLN A 91 18.98 9.39 36.69
N PRO A 92 18.80 9.48 38.01
CA PRO A 92 18.53 8.30 38.82
C PRO A 92 17.18 7.69 38.40
N PRO A 93 17.07 6.35 38.38
CA PRO A 93 15.82 5.69 38.01
C PRO A 93 14.71 6.11 38.99
N PRO A 94 13.51 6.44 38.50
CA PRO A 94 12.36 6.66 39.37
C PRO A 94 12.00 5.36 40.10
N SER A 95 11.19 5.48 41.16
CA SER A 95 10.62 4.29 41.80
C SER A 95 9.89 3.44 40.75
N PRO A 96 10.20 2.14 40.64
CA PRO A 96 9.62 1.30 39.60
C PRO A 96 8.11 1.25 39.74
N LEU A 97 7.40 1.50 38.65
CA LEU A 97 5.97 1.21 38.59
C LEU A 97 5.76 -0.31 38.56
N PRO A 98 4.61 -0.81 39.04
CA PRO A 98 4.23 -2.20 38.82
C PRO A 98 4.18 -2.46 37.32
N ILE A 99 5.11 -3.26 36.80
CA ILE A 99 5.09 -3.69 35.40
C ILE A 99 3.92 -4.68 35.26
N PRO A 100 2.95 -4.44 34.35
CA PRO A 100 1.93 -5.43 34.05
C PRO A 100 2.59 -6.72 33.57
N VAL A 101 2.49 -7.80 34.36
CA VAL A 101 3.31 -9.00 34.19
C VAL A 101 2.91 -9.84 32.97
N ASN A 102 1.80 -9.50 32.29
CA ASN A 102 1.34 -10.31 31.15
C ASN A 102 0.72 -9.42 30.06
N ALA A 103 1.52 -9.07 29.05
CA ALA A 103 0.97 -8.78 27.74
C ALA A 103 0.40 -10.09 27.20
N ARG A 104 -0.92 -10.30 27.37
CA ARG A 104 -1.63 -11.43 26.75
C ARG A 104 -2.16 -10.99 25.40
N GLN A 105 -2.24 -11.94 24.46
CA GLN A 105 -3.03 -11.73 23.27
C GLN A 105 -4.45 -11.32 23.68
N PRO A 106 -5.06 -10.34 22.98
CA PRO A 106 -6.43 -9.94 23.28
C PRO A 106 -7.37 -11.12 23.14
N ASP A 107 -8.25 -11.32 24.12
CA ASP A 107 -9.32 -12.31 24.02
C ASP A 107 -10.41 -11.77 23.09
N LEU A 108 -10.38 -12.22 21.84
CA LEU A 108 -11.34 -11.80 20.81
C LEU A 108 -12.78 -12.17 21.16
N VAL A 109 -13.01 -13.23 21.95
CA VAL A 109 -14.36 -13.63 22.38
C VAL A 109 -14.87 -12.64 23.42
N SER A 110 -14.04 -12.32 24.42
CA SER A 110 -14.40 -11.32 25.43
C SER A 110 -14.61 -9.93 24.81
N LEU A 111 -13.75 -9.54 23.86
CA LEU A 111 -13.92 -8.27 23.14
C LEU A 111 -15.19 -8.24 22.28
N ALA A 112 -15.59 -9.36 21.68
CA ALA A 112 -16.81 -9.43 20.88
C ALA A 112 -18.08 -9.26 21.72
N ALA A 113 -18.02 -9.61 23.01
CA ALA A 113 -19.11 -9.42 23.96
C ALA A 113 -19.14 -8.01 24.58
N GLY A 114 -18.09 -7.21 24.39
CA GLY A 114 -17.98 -5.84 24.89
C GLY A 114 -18.70 -4.81 24.03
N GLU A 115 -18.79 -3.58 24.53
CA GLU A 115 -19.43 -2.45 23.82
C GLU A 115 -18.49 -1.76 22.82
N ASP A 116 -17.16 -1.87 23.02
CA ASP A 116 -16.17 -1.25 22.13
C ASP A 116 -15.91 -2.13 20.89
N ARG A 117 -16.81 -1.99 19.92
CA ARG A 117 -16.73 -2.68 18.63
C ARG A 117 -15.46 -2.32 17.84
N ALA A 118 -14.92 -1.11 18.02
CA ALA A 118 -13.70 -0.70 17.33
C ALA A 118 -12.47 -1.41 17.91
N ALA A 119 -12.38 -1.52 19.24
CA ALA A 119 -11.33 -2.30 19.90
C ALA A 119 -11.36 -3.77 19.46
N TRP A 120 -12.55 -4.39 19.39
CA TRP A 120 -12.69 -5.73 18.85
C TRP A 120 -12.19 -5.82 17.40
N ALA A 121 -12.61 -4.92 16.50
CA ALA A 121 -12.21 -4.97 15.10
C ALA A 121 -10.70 -4.75 14.90
N ASN A 122 -10.10 -3.87 15.71
CA ASN A 122 -8.64 -3.67 15.74
C ASN A 122 -7.91 -4.94 16.16
N ALA A 123 -8.34 -5.57 17.26
CA ALA A 123 -7.75 -6.80 17.75
C ALA A 123 -7.93 -7.95 16.76
N ALA A 124 -9.11 -8.08 16.15
CA ALA A 124 -9.41 -9.08 15.13
C ALA A 124 -8.47 -8.94 13.92
N ALA A 125 -8.23 -7.71 13.44
CA ALA A 125 -7.34 -7.47 12.31
C ALA A 125 -5.86 -7.71 12.65
N LEU A 126 -5.39 -7.26 13.83
CA LEU A 126 -3.97 -7.31 14.21
C LEU A 126 -3.53 -8.66 14.78
N TRP A 127 -4.43 -9.37 15.49
CA TRP A 127 -4.12 -10.60 16.21
C TRP A 127 -4.90 -11.82 15.71
N GLY A 128 -6.10 -11.61 15.14
CA GLY A 128 -6.89 -12.71 14.56
C GLY A 128 -6.38 -13.16 13.19
N GLY A 129 -5.71 -12.28 12.45
CA GLY A 129 -5.18 -12.56 11.11
C GLY A 129 -6.25 -12.63 10.01
N GLU A 130 -5.88 -13.18 8.85
CA GLU A 130 -6.74 -13.21 7.66
C GLU A 130 -8.17 -13.70 7.90
N PRO A 131 -8.43 -14.78 8.67
CA PRO A 131 -9.79 -15.33 8.84
C PRO A 131 -10.81 -14.35 9.43
N TRP A 132 -10.35 -13.29 10.10
CA TRP A 132 -11.19 -12.31 10.79
C TRP A 132 -11.38 -11.00 10.02
N LEU A 133 -10.70 -10.81 8.88
CA LEU A 133 -10.76 -9.57 8.11
C LEU A 133 -12.17 -9.25 7.62
N ASP A 134 -12.96 -10.27 7.25
CA ASP A 134 -14.33 -10.05 6.76
C ASP A 134 -15.24 -9.46 7.84
N GLN A 135 -15.18 -10.00 9.06
CA GLN A 135 -16.00 -9.53 10.18
C GLN A 135 -15.47 -8.19 10.73
N ALA A 136 -14.15 -7.97 10.70
CA ALA A 136 -13.56 -6.69 11.06
C ALA A 136 -14.00 -5.58 10.08
N ILE A 137 -13.95 -5.83 8.78
CA ILE A 137 -14.45 -4.91 7.73
C ILE A 137 -15.95 -4.65 7.91
N ALA A 138 -16.76 -5.69 8.15
CA ALA A 138 -18.19 -5.53 8.41
C ALA A 138 -18.46 -4.65 9.64
N THR A 139 -17.68 -4.80 10.71
CA THR A 139 -17.82 -3.97 11.90
C THR A 139 -17.43 -2.51 11.64
N TYR A 140 -16.38 -2.26 10.87
CA TYR A 140 -16.02 -0.90 10.46
C TYR A 140 -17.09 -0.26 9.58
N ARG A 141 -17.76 -1.03 8.71
CA ARG A 141 -18.89 -0.55 7.92
C ARG A 141 -20.05 -0.10 8.81
N ASP A 142 -20.40 -0.89 9.82
CA ASP A 142 -21.47 -0.53 10.76
C ASP A 142 -21.11 0.73 11.56
N LEU A 143 -19.87 0.82 12.05
CA LEU A 143 -19.37 1.99 12.76
C LEU A 143 -19.40 3.25 11.88
N LEU A 144 -18.99 3.14 10.63
CA LEU A 144 -19.02 4.25 9.66
C LEU A 144 -20.43 4.61 9.20
N THR A 145 -21.41 3.70 9.32
CA THR A 145 -22.82 4.03 9.12
C THR A 145 -23.32 4.98 10.21
N ALA A 146 -22.87 4.76 11.45
CA ALA A 146 -23.20 5.61 12.59
C ALA A 146 -22.34 6.89 12.66
N SER A 147 -21.13 6.87 12.11
CA SER A 147 -20.14 7.95 12.21
C SER A 147 -19.34 8.11 10.92
N PRO A 148 -19.97 8.54 9.81
CA PRO A 148 -19.34 8.60 8.49
C PRO A 148 -18.19 9.63 8.41
N GLU A 149 -18.22 10.63 9.28
CA GLU A 149 -17.25 11.73 9.35
C GLU A 149 -16.07 11.45 10.29
N ASP A 150 -15.97 10.24 10.86
CA ASP A 150 -14.81 9.86 11.67
C ASP A 150 -13.63 9.47 10.78
N GLY A 151 -12.68 10.39 10.62
CA GLY A 151 -11.50 10.20 9.79
C GLY A 151 -10.61 9.02 10.23
N ALA A 152 -10.54 8.71 11.53
CA ALA A 152 -9.74 7.59 12.01
C ALA A 152 -10.40 6.25 11.66
N LEU A 153 -11.73 6.15 11.80
CA LEU A 153 -12.48 4.96 11.35
C LEU A 153 -12.35 4.77 9.84
N GLN A 154 -12.43 5.86 9.05
CA GLN A 154 -12.21 5.83 7.61
C GLN A 154 -10.81 5.30 7.28
N PHE A 155 -9.76 5.84 7.91
CA PHE A 155 -8.39 5.41 7.66
C PHE A 155 -8.20 3.90 7.94
N ARG A 156 -8.69 3.44 9.10
CA ARG A 156 -8.59 2.03 9.52
C ARG A 156 -9.36 1.10 8.59
N ALA A 157 -10.59 1.48 8.19
CA ALA A 157 -11.36 0.71 7.21
C ALA A 157 -10.58 0.53 5.90
N GLY A 158 -9.90 1.58 5.42
CA GLY A 158 -9.07 1.49 4.23
C GLY A 158 -7.87 0.55 4.39
N VAL A 159 -7.23 0.54 5.58
CA VAL A 159 -6.14 -0.40 5.89
C VAL A 159 -6.65 -1.84 5.88
N LEU A 160 -7.80 -2.12 6.49
CA LEU A 160 -8.38 -3.47 6.52
C LEU A 160 -8.74 -3.99 5.13
N HIS A 161 -9.34 -3.14 4.30
CA HIS A 161 -9.62 -3.48 2.90
C HIS A 161 -8.34 -3.83 2.14
N ARG A 162 -7.28 -3.04 2.33
CA ARG A 162 -6.00 -3.35 1.69
C ARG A 162 -5.36 -4.62 2.24
N LEU A 163 -5.40 -4.87 3.55
CA LEU A 163 -4.93 -6.14 4.14
C LEU A 163 -5.68 -7.34 3.54
N ARG A 164 -7.01 -7.24 3.36
CA ARG A 164 -7.77 -8.31 2.70
C ARG A 164 -7.40 -8.45 1.23
N HIS A 165 -7.20 -7.34 0.51
CA HIS A 165 -6.74 -7.36 -0.88
C HIS A 165 -5.43 -8.15 -1.05
N ASP A 166 -4.47 -7.90 -0.17
CA ASP A 166 -3.14 -8.54 -0.24
C ASP A 166 -3.13 -9.98 0.28
N SER A 167 -4.23 -10.46 0.86
CA SER A 167 -4.39 -11.82 1.41
C SER A 167 -5.01 -12.82 0.44
N ASN A 168 -5.07 -14.10 0.85
CA ASN A 168 -5.81 -15.15 0.14
C ASN A 168 -7.35 -14.99 0.23
N ARG A 169 -7.84 -14.06 1.06
CA ARG A 169 -9.28 -13.77 1.23
C ARG A 169 -9.78 -12.58 0.43
N ARG A 170 -8.94 -12.05 -0.46
CA ARG A 170 -9.25 -10.95 -1.37
C ARG A 170 -10.66 -11.04 -1.93
N GLN A 171 -11.35 -9.91 -1.93
CA GLN A 171 -12.62 -9.72 -2.62
C GLN A 171 -12.49 -8.69 -3.74
N PRO A 172 -13.29 -8.81 -4.81
CA PRO A 172 -13.42 -7.74 -5.79
C PRO A 172 -13.76 -6.42 -5.12
N GLY A 173 -13.09 -5.34 -5.54
CA GLY A 173 -13.35 -4.00 -4.98
C GLY A 173 -12.62 -3.67 -3.68
N ASP A 174 -11.80 -4.57 -3.12
CA ASP A 174 -11.04 -4.26 -1.90
C ASP A 174 -10.08 -3.09 -2.05
N PHE A 175 -9.26 -3.06 -3.11
CA PHE A 175 -8.31 -1.96 -3.29
C PHE A 175 -9.00 -0.62 -3.65
N PRO A 176 -10.06 -0.60 -4.50
CA PRO A 176 -10.91 0.59 -4.66
C PRO A 176 -11.51 1.11 -3.35
N ALA A 177 -12.06 0.22 -2.52
CA ALA A 177 -12.60 0.60 -1.21
C ALA A 177 -11.51 1.18 -0.30
N ALA A 178 -10.31 0.58 -0.30
CA ALA A 178 -9.18 1.12 0.44
C ALA A 178 -8.82 2.54 -0.01
N ALA A 179 -8.72 2.78 -1.32
CA ALA A 179 -8.42 4.09 -1.89
C ALA A 179 -9.49 5.13 -1.54
N GLN A 180 -10.77 4.77 -1.59
CA GLN A 180 -11.90 5.63 -1.21
C GLN A 180 -11.81 6.02 0.27
N HIS A 181 -11.66 5.04 1.16
CA HIS A 181 -11.57 5.26 2.60
C HIS A 181 -10.35 6.12 2.99
N TRP A 182 -9.18 5.88 2.40
CA TRP A 182 -8.01 6.71 2.66
C TRP A 182 -8.17 8.13 2.13
N THR A 183 -8.72 8.29 0.92
CA THR A 183 -9.00 9.62 0.35
C THR A 183 -9.95 10.39 1.28
N ARG A 184 -11.05 9.75 1.71
CA ARG A 184 -12.02 10.35 2.64
C ARG A 184 -11.41 10.70 3.99
N SER A 185 -10.56 9.84 4.55
CA SER A 185 -9.87 10.13 5.82
C SER A 185 -9.02 11.40 5.71
N LEU A 186 -8.30 11.57 4.60
CA LEU A 186 -7.44 12.73 4.38
C LEU A 186 -8.25 14.00 4.13
N GLU A 187 -9.41 13.92 3.50
CA GLU A 187 -10.33 15.06 3.38
C GLU A 187 -10.83 15.54 4.75
N LEU A 188 -11.17 14.59 5.63
CA LEU A 188 -11.65 14.89 6.98
C LEU A 188 -10.56 15.48 7.88
N ASN A 189 -9.30 15.07 7.69
CA ASN A 189 -8.16 15.66 8.37
C ASN A 189 -6.93 15.81 7.44
N PRO A 190 -6.84 16.93 6.70
CA PRO A 190 -5.77 17.12 5.71
C PRO A 190 -4.38 17.24 6.33
N ASN A 191 -4.28 17.48 7.64
CA ASN A 191 -3.02 17.64 8.36
C ASN A 191 -2.43 16.29 8.84
N GLN A 192 -3.16 15.18 8.68
CA GLN A 192 -2.68 13.85 9.05
C GLN A 192 -1.61 13.35 8.07
N TYR A 193 -0.34 13.42 8.50
CA TYR A 193 0.80 13.03 7.67
C TYR A 193 0.71 11.57 7.23
N ILE A 194 0.37 10.67 8.15
CA ILE A 194 0.33 9.21 7.88
C ILE A 194 -0.73 8.91 6.82
N TRP A 195 -1.91 9.51 6.93
CA TRP A 195 -3.01 9.31 6.00
C TRP A 195 -2.63 9.83 4.62
N ARG A 196 -1.99 11.00 4.55
CA ARG A 196 -1.45 11.56 3.31
C ARG A 196 -0.40 10.64 2.69
N ARG A 197 0.53 10.10 3.49
CA ARG A 197 1.56 9.17 3.00
C ARG A 197 0.96 7.88 2.47
N ARG A 198 -0.11 7.36 3.06
CA ARG A 198 -0.81 6.16 2.57
C ARG A 198 -1.41 6.38 1.17
N VAL A 199 -2.07 7.52 0.94
CA VAL A 199 -2.57 7.88 -0.40
C VAL A 199 -1.42 8.10 -1.37
N GLN A 200 -0.37 8.81 -0.97
CA GLN A 200 0.80 9.08 -1.81
C GLN A 200 1.62 7.83 -2.14
N GLN A 201 1.63 6.82 -1.28
CA GLN A 201 2.32 5.54 -1.51
C GLN A 201 1.79 4.85 -2.77
N TYR A 202 0.47 4.83 -2.96
CA TYR A 202 -0.18 4.24 -4.13
C TYR A 202 -0.60 5.25 -5.20
N GLY A 203 -0.52 6.55 -4.90
CA GLY A 203 -0.92 7.64 -5.79
C GLY A 203 0.13 8.03 -6.85
N PRO A 204 -0.12 9.13 -7.58
CA PRO A 204 0.70 9.55 -8.73
C PRO A 204 2.02 10.19 -8.33
N ARG A 205 3.03 10.09 -9.20
CA ARG A 205 4.35 10.70 -9.05
C ARG A 205 4.30 12.21 -8.84
N LEU A 206 3.36 12.91 -9.48
CA LEU A 206 3.17 14.36 -9.31
C LEU A 206 2.83 14.76 -7.86
N ALA A 207 2.24 13.86 -7.09
CA ALA A 207 1.88 14.10 -5.69
C ALA A 207 2.88 13.47 -4.70
N LYS A 208 3.91 12.75 -5.19
CA LYS A 208 4.84 12.02 -4.32
C LYS A 208 5.89 12.96 -3.71
N PRO A 209 6.30 12.71 -2.46
CA PRO A 209 7.43 13.41 -1.86
C PRO A 209 8.81 12.80 -2.23
N TYR A 210 8.82 11.49 -2.49
CA TYR A 210 9.98 10.62 -2.69
C TYR A 210 9.46 9.22 -3.09
N ALA A 211 10.35 8.36 -3.58
CA ALA A 211 10.06 6.92 -3.74
C ALA A 211 10.06 6.23 -2.37
N PHE A 212 9.06 5.41 -2.07
CA PHE A 212 8.86 4.85 -0.73
C PHE A 212 9.76 3.64 -0.45
N TYR A 213 9.99 2.80 -1.47
CA TYR A 213 10.73 1.53 -1.31
C TYR A 213 11.81 1.31 -2.37
N ASP A 214 12.32 2.38 -2.99
CA ASP A 214 13.51 2.34 -3.88
C ASP A 214 14.74 1.68 -3.26
N TRP A 215 14.80 1.63 -1.93
CA TRP A 215 15.85 0.98 -1.16
C TRP A 215 15.75 -0.55 -1.08
N VAL A 216 14.62 -1.17 -1.45
CA VAL A 216 14.43 -2.63 -1.30
C VAL A 216 15.44 -3.45 -2.12
N PRO A 217 15.70 -3.14 -3.42
CA PRO A 217 16.75 -3.81 -4.18
C PRO A 217 18.13 -3.63 -3.55
N GLU A 218 18.49 -2.39 -3.18
CA GLU A 218 19.77 -2.07 -2.52
C GLU A 218 19.94 -2.86 -1.22
N ALA A 219 18.87 -2.98 -0.42
CA ALA A 219 18.88 -3.74 0.82
C ALA A 219 19.14 -5.23 0.57
N ARG A 220 18.42 -5.82 -0.40
CA ARG A 220 18.58 -7.25 -0.75
C ARG A 220 20.00 -7.54 -1.25
N GLU A 221 20.51 -6.73 -2.16
CA GLU A 221 21.89 -6.86 -2.67
C GLU A 221 22.92 -6.76 -1.54
N ALA A 222 22.80 -5.76 -0.68
CA ALA A 222 23.72 -5.56 0.45
C ALA A 222 23.65 -6.69 1.47
N ILE A 223 22.49 -7.31 1.70
CA ILE A 223 22.33 -8.46 2.59
C ILE A 223 22.97 -9.71 1.96
N VAL A 224 22.70 -9.98 0.68
CA VAL A 224 23.29 -11.11 -0.05
C VAL A 224 24.82 -10.99 -0.12
N ALA A 225 25.35 -9.79 -0.34
CA ALA A 225 26.79 -9.54 -0.36
C ALA A 225 27.48 -9.88 0.97
N ARG A 226 26.74 -9.92 2.09
CA ARG A 226 27.24 -10.36 3.40
C ARG A 226 27.12 -11.87 3.63
N GLY A 227 26.56 -12.62 2.68
CA GLY A 227 26.29 -14.06 2.82
C GLY A 227 25.00 -14.38 3.58
N GLU A 228 24.12 -13.41 3.78
CA GLU A 228 22.83 -13.59 4.44
C GLU A 228 21.69 -13.76 3.42
N MET A 229 20.59 -14.38 3.84
CA MET A 229 19.34 -14.42 3.08
C MET A 229 18.46 -13.21 3.45
N PRO A 230 18.04 -12.36 2.49
CA PRO A 230 17.13 -11.26 2.76
C PRO A 230 15.79 -11.75 3.32
N ALA A 231 15.26 -11.01 4.30
CA ALA A 231 13.94 -11.23 4.84
C ALA A 231 12.90 -11.22 3.71
N ALA A 232 12.16 -12.33 3.58
CA ALA A 232 11.10 -12.45 2.58
C ALA A 232 9.99 -11.43 2.85
N LEU A 233 9.46 -10.85 1.77
CA LEU A 233 8.29 -9.99 1.77
C LEU A 233 7.09 -10.80 1.28
N THR A 234 6.01 -10.82 2.06
CA THR A 234 4.75 -11.45 1.65
C THR A 234 4.08 -10.65 0.52
N VAL A 235 4.25 -9.34 0.55
CA VAL A 235 3.73 -8.39 -0.45
C VAL A 235 4.88 -7.53 -0.96
N GLU A 236 5.31 -7.81 -2.18
CA GLU A 236 6.33 -7.02 -2.86
C GLU A 236 5.83 -5.59 -3.14
N PRO A 237 6.70 -4.57 -3.06
CA PRO A 237 6.32 -3.23 -3.48
C PRO A 237 5.96 -3.18 -4.97
N GLY A 238 4.88 -2.46 -5.29
CA GLY A 238 4.44 -2.23 -6.66
C GLY A 238 5.14 -1.06 -7.36
N GLY A 239 4.81 -0.83 -8.62
CA GLY A 239 5.41 0.24 -9.43
C GLY A 239 5.22 1.62 -8.81
N ALA A 240 4.06 1.87 -8.19
CA ALA A 240 3.72 3.12 -7.54
C ALA A 240 4.68 3.39 -6.39
N GLU A 241 5.02 2.37 -5.63
CA GLU A 241 5.78 2.53 -4.41
C GLU A 241 7.28 2.73 -4.68
N PHE A 242 7.75 2.28 -5.86
CA PHE A 242 9.08 2.56 -6.40
C PHE A 242 9.18 3.90 -7.14
N ALA A 243 8.07 4.42 -7.66
CA ALA A 243 8.08 5.56 -8.54
C ALA A 243 8.58 6.85 -7.85
N ALA A 244 9.62 7.46 -8.43
CA ALA A 244 10.16 8.74 -7.98
C ALA A 244 9.22 9.91 -8.33
N PRO A 245 9.22 11.00 -7.53
CA PRO A 245 8.42 12.17 -7.85
C PRO A 245 8.87 12.85 -9.15
N VAL A 246 7.92 13.42 -9.87
CA VAL A 246 8.16 14.16 -11.11
C VAL A 246 7.50 15.54 -11.02
N THR A 247 8.00 16.51 -11.78
CA THR A 247 7.43 17.86 -11.85
C THR A 247 6.35 17.99 -12.92
N ALA A 248 6.42 17.17 -13.96
CA ALA A 248 5.43 17.04 -15.02
C ALA A 248 5.42 15.59 -15.50
N LEU A 249 4.27 15.11 -15.95
CA LEU A 249 4.25 13.85 -16.69
C LEU A 249 4.97 14.06 -18.03
N PRO A 250 5.74 13.07 -18.50
CA PRO A 250 6.41 13.14 -19.80
C PRO A 250 5.47 13.48 -20.97
N GLY A 251 4.18 13.18 -20.84
CA GLY A 251 3.15 13.58 -21.80
C GLY A 251 3.25 12.80 -23.11
N GLY A 252 2.24 11.97 -23.40
CA GLY A 252 2.10 11.30 -24.68
C GLY A 252 1.72 12.24 -25.83
N THR A 253 2.68 12.95 -26.40
CA THR A 253 2.83 13.02 -27.87
C THR A 253 4.11 12.32 -28.34
N VAL A 254 4.75 11.54 -27.46
CA VAL A 254 5.73 10.55 -27.87
C VAL A 254 4.95 9.33 -28.32
N ASP A 255 4.72 9.27 -29.65
CA ASP A 255 4.21 8.15 -30.44
C ASP A 255 3.51 7.06 -29.61
N ALA A 256 2.17 7.09 -29.53
CA ALA A 256 1.36 6.15 -28.74
C ALA A 256 1.48 4.69 -29.21
N GLY A 257 2.52 4.34 -29.96
CA GLY A 257 2.61 3.14 -30.75
C GLY A 257 1.55 3.12 -31.84
N ARG A 258 1.74 2.21 -32.79
CA ARG A 258 0.65 1.84 -33.70
C ARG A 258 -0.48 1.27 -32.84
N GLU A 259 -1.68 1.84 -32.98
CA GLU A 259 -2.93 1.30 -32.44
C GLU A 259 -2.99 -0.23 -32.68
N PRO A 260 -2.98 -1.07 -31.62
CA PRO A 260 -2.91 -2.52 -31.75
C PRO A 260 -4.15 -3.17 -32.37
N ASP A 261 -5.32 -2.54 -32.24
CA ASP A 261 -6.60 -3.01 -32.79
C ASP A 261 -7.40 -1.87 -33.43
N PRO A 262 -6.91 -1.27 -34.54
CA PRO A 262 -7.45 -0.02 -35.08
C PRO A 262 -8.86 -0.17 -35.63
N ASP A 263 -9.19 -1.38 -36.09
CA ASP A 263 -10.48 -1.71 -36.68
C ASP A 263 -11.40 -2.44 -35.67
N GLY A 264 -10.99 -2.61 -34.40
CA GLY A 264 -11.79 -3.26 -33.37
C GLY A 264 -12.13 -4.72 -33.66
N ARG A 265 -11.28 -5.43 -34.43
CA ARG A 265 -11.57 -6.75 -35.00
C ARG A 265 -11.33 -7.90 -34.04
N ILE A 266 -10.57 -7.67 -32.97
CA ILE A 266 -10.30 -8.68 -31.96
C ILE A 266 -11.59 -8.98 -31.18
N ARG A 267 -11.86 -10.27 -30.98
CA ARG A 267 -13.04 -10.71 -30.24
C ARG A 267 -12.91 -10.34 -28.76
N ARG A 268 -14.00 -9.85 -28.17
CA ARG A 268 -14.04 -9.59 -26.73
C ARG A 268 -14.01 -10.88 -25.92
N ASP A 269 -13.42 -10.84 -24.74
CA ASP A 269 -13.56 -11.87 -23.70
C ASP A 269 -14.93 -11.70 -23.03
N LEU A 270 -15.98 -12.23 -23.66
CA LEU A 270 -17.34 -12.19 -23.13
C LEU A 270 -17.57 -13.32 -22.12
N GLU A 271 -16.73 -14.35 -22.17
CA GLU A 271 -16.77 -15.50 -21.28
C GLU A 271 -16.17 -15.21 -19.90
N GLY A 272 -15.32 -14.17 -19.80
CA GLY A 272 -14.68 -13.75 -18.56
C GLY A 272 -13.54 -14.67 -18.15
N PHE A 273 -12.74 -15.12 -19.12
CA PHE A 273 -11.53 -15.90 -18.85
C PHE A 273 -10.55 -15.13 -17.98
N ILE A 274 -10.47 -13.81 -18.17
CA ILE A 274 -9.63 -12.92 -17.38
C ILE A 274 -10.52 -11.90 -16.65
N ARG A 275 -10.35 -11.79 -15.33
CA ARG A 275 -10.96 -10.73 -14.54
C ARG A 275 -10.01 -9.54 -14.41
N ALA A 276 -10.47 -8.36 -14.81
CA ALA A 276 -9.77 -7.11 -14.57
C ALA A 276 -10.28 -6.43 -13.29
N GLU A 277 -9.36 -5.96 -12.46
CA GLU A 277 -9.62 -5.12 -11.29
C GLU A 277 -8.94 -3.78 -11.51
N VAL A 278 -9.70 -2.68 -11.46
CA VAL A 278 -9.22 -1.32 -11.65
C VAL A 278 -9.32 -0.56 -10.33
N THR A 279 -8.27 0.16 -9.95
CA THR A 279 -8.26 1.07 -8.81
C THR A 279 -7.66 2.41 -9.21
N VAL A 280 -8.31 3.50 -8.82
CA VAL A 280 -7.82 4.87 -9.03
C VAL A 280 -7.38 5.45 -7.69
N VAL A 281 -6.15 5.97 -7.60
CA VAL A 281 -5.58 6.55 -6.38
C VAL A 281 -5.01 7.95 -6.65
N PRO A 282 -5.44 9.00 -5.93
CA PRO A 282 -6.58 9.00 -4.99
C PRO A 282 -7.90 8.71 -5.71
N ALA A 283 -8.93 8.31 -4.95
CA ALA A 283 -10.25 7.99 -5.50
C ALA A 283 -11.00 9.23 -6.03
N GLN A 284 -10.57 10.42 -5.60
CA GLN A 284 -11.12 11.71 -5.96
C GLN A 284 -10.00 12.73 -6.11
N VAL A 285 -10.11 13.62 -7.09
CA VAL A 285 -9.13 14.68 -7.36
C VAL A 285 -9.80 16.02 -7.62
N LYS A 286 -9.01 17.08 -7.50
CA LYS A 286 -9.37 18.41 -7.97
C LYS A 286 -9.19 18.54 -9.48
N PRO A 287 -9.83 19.53 -10.14
CA PRO A 287 -9.51 19.87 -11.52
C PRO A 287 -8.01 20.17 -11.67
N GLY A 288 -7.38 19.65 -12.73
CA GLY A 288 -5.92 19.71 -12.91
C GLY A 288 -5.13 18.71 -12.04
N GLY A 289 -5.82 17.90 -11.23
CA GLY A 289 -5.22 16.91 -10.36
C GLY A 289 -4.75 15.66 -11.11
N ALA A 290 -3.82 14.94 -10.49
CA ALA A 290 -3.31 13.68 -11.01
C ALA A 290 -3.89 12.48 -10.24
N VAL A 291 -4.10 11.38 -10.94
CA VAL A 291 -4.38 10.06 -10.36
C VAL A 291 -3.38 9.05 -10.89
N ARG A 292 -3.14 7.99 -10.11
CA ARG A 292 -2.50 6.76 -10.56
C ARG A 292 -3.55 5.67 -10.65
N VAL A 293 -3.58 5.00 -11.79
CA VAL A 293 -4.48 3.88 -12.04
C VAL A 293 -3.69 2.60 -11.89
N HIS A 294 -4.26 1.66 -11.15
CA HIS A 294 -3.76 0.30 -10.95
C HIS A 294 -4.73 -0.65 -11.62
N VAL A 295 -4.25 -1.41 -12.59
CA VAL A 295 -5.05 -2.44 -13.26
C VAL A 295 -4.42 -3.79 -13.00
N THR A 296 -5.21 -4.76 -12.56
CA THR A 296 -4.75 -6.12 -12.31
C THR A 296 -5.64 -7.11 -13.03
N TRP A 297 -5.04 -7.97 -13.84
CA TRP A 297 -5.69 -9.05 -14.56
C TRP A 297 -5.38 -10.39 -13.91
N ARG A 298 -6.43 -11.20 -13.72
CA ARG A 298 -6.35 -12.50 -13.07
C ARG A 298 -7.09 -13.55 -13.89
N PRO A 299 -6.44 -14.67 -14.22
CA PRO A 299 -7.14 -15.79 -14.83
C PRO A 299 -8.26 -16.34 -13.92
N GLU A 300 -9.42 -16.63 -14.50
CA GLU A 300 -10.57 -17.16 -13.79
C GLU A 300 -10.39 -18.67 -13.52
N THR A 301 -10.07 -18.98 -12.28
CA THR A 301 -9.82 -20.35 -11.81
C THR A 301 -10.98 -21.31 -12.07
N ARG A 302 -12.23 -20.83 -11.99
CA ARG A 302 -13.42 -21.67 -12.25
C ARG A 302 -13.49 -22.13 -13.72
N LEU A 303 -12.98 -21.31 -14.63
CA LEU A 303 -12.87 -21.63 -16.06
C LEU A 303 -11.55 -22.34 -16.38
N LYS A 304 -10.68 -22.54 -15.38
CA LYS A 304 -9.30 -23.01 -15.52
C LYS A 304 -8.52 -22.21 -16.58
N ALA A 305 -8.89 -20.93 -16.73
CA ALA A 305 -8.23 -20.03 -17.65
C ALA A 305 -6.79 -19.81 -17.20
N HIS A 306 -5.89 -19.64 -18.16
CA HIS A 306 -4.49 -19.36 -17.91
C HIS A 306 -3.88 -18.60 -19.09
N TRP A 307 -2.78 -17.89 -18.85
CA TRP A 307 -2.08 -17.13 -19.88
C TRP A 307 -1.40 -18.05 -20.87
N ASN A 308 -1.41 -17.67 -22.15
CA ASN A 308 -0.50 -18.21 -23.15
C ASN A 308 0.61 -17.18 -23.41
N ASN A 309 1.86 -17.61 -23.26
CA ASN A 309 3.05 -16.76 -23.35
C ASN A 309 3.91 -17.08 -24.58
N GLU A 310 3.43 -17.90 -25.51
CA GLU A 310 4.22 -18.35 -26.66
C GLU A 310 4.29 -17.31 -27.80
N VAL A 311 3.44 -16.27 -27.75
CA VAL A 311 3.32 -15.28 -28.83
C VAL A 311 3.76 -13.88 -28.38
N ASN A 312 2.93 -13.17 -27.62
CA ASN A 312 3.20 -11.81 -27.15
C ASN A 312 2.62 -11.60 -25.74
N GLY A 313 3.09 -10.57 -25.04
CA GLY A 313 2.58 -10.16 -23.73
C GLY A 313 1.19 -9.51 -23.77
N LEU A 314 0.67 -9.21 -22.57
CA LEU A 314 -0.54 -8.41 -22.44
C LEU A 314 -0.22 -6.96 -22.85
N VAL A 315 -1.06 -6.39 -23.70
CA VAL A 315 -0.97 -4.98 -24.12
C VAL A 315 -2.15 -4.22 -23.55
N LEU A 316 -1.89 -3.22 -22.71
CA LEU A 316 -2.88 -2.25 -22.27
C LEU A 316 -2.80 -1.01 -23.16
N ARG A 317 -3.95 -0.49 -23.58
CA ARG A 317 -4.05 0.80 -24.26
C ARG A 317 -5.21 1.63 -23.72
N MET A 318 -4.94 2.91 -23.52
CA MET A 318 -5.92 3.90 -23.07
C MET A 318 -6.28 4.86 -24.21
N ASN A 319 -7.53 5.31 -24.23
CA ASN A 319 -8.09 6.23 -25.23
C ASN A 319 -8.65 7.47 -24.53
N PRO A 320 -7.79 8.35 -23.97
CA PRO A 320 -8.25 9.53 -23.24
C PRO A 320 -9.09 10.47 -24.12
N PRO A 321 -10.13 11.11 -23.57
CA PRO A 321 -10.77 12.25 -24.23
C PRO A 321 -9.77 13.39 -24.46
N ALA A 322 -10.09 14.29 -25.40
CA ALA A 322 -9.26 15.47 -25.65
C ALA A 322 -9.05 16.31 -24.38
N GLY A 323 -7.83 16.82 -24.20
CA GLY A 323 -7.43 17.63 -23.03
C GLY A 323 -6.91 16.83 -21.82
N TRP A 324 -7.10 15.51 -21.80
CA TRP A 324 -6.55 14.65 -20.76
C TRP A 324 -5.13 14.22 -21.09
N THR A 325 -4.27 14.12 -20.07
CA THR A 325 -2.90 13.60 -20.22
C THR A 325 -2.81 12.22 -19.58
N ILE A 326 -2.28 11.24 -20.31
CA ILE A 326 -2.02 9.88 -19.81
C ILE A 326 -0.55 9.51 -20.06
N ASP A 327 0.08 8.86 -19.07
CA ASP A 327 1.45 8.35 -19.16
C ASP A 327 1.62 6.97 -18.48
N PRO A 328 2.00 5.91 -19.22
CA PRO A 328 1.99 5.82 -20.68
C PRO A 328 0.57 5.59 -21.24
N VAL A 329 0.32 5.98 -22.49
CA VAL A 329 -0.95 5.70 -23.19
C VAL A 329 -1.10 4.22 -23.55
N GLN A 330 0.02 3.56 -23.85
CA GLN A 330 0.09 2.14 -24.15
C GLN A 330 1.22 1.49 -23.34
N GLN A 331 0.96 0.32 -22.78
CA GLN A 331 1.91 -0.44 -22.01
C GLN A 331 1.90 -1.91 -22.46
N GLU A 332 3.08 -2.43 -22.78
CA GLU A 332 3.29 -3.86 -22.97
C GLU A 332 3.86 -4.44 -21.69
N LEU A 333 3.23 -5.48 -21.17
CA LEU A 333 3.68 -6.15 -19.96
C LEU A 333 4.74 -7.20 -20.28
N PRO A 334 5.74 -7.39 -19.39
CA PRO A 334 6.76 -8.41 -19.58
C PRO A 334 6.15 -9.80 -19.82
N LEU A 335 6.72 -10.51 -20.80
CA LEU A 335 6.34 -11.87 -21.13
C LEU A 335 7.14 -12.84 -20.25
N PRO A 336 6.50 -13.69 -19.42
CA PRO A 336 7.20 -14.71 -18.66
C PRO A 336 7.88 -15.74 -19.57
N GLU A 337 9.01 -16.31 -19.13
CA GLU A 337 9.73 -17.35 -19.90
C GLU A 337 8.96 -18.68 -19.99
N THR A 338 8.00 -18.92 -19.08
CA THR A 338 7.17 -20.12 -19.08
C THR A 338 6.07 -20.03 -20.13
N ALA A 339 5.88 -21.08 -20.93
CA ALA A 339 4.89 -21.11 -22.04
C ALA A 339 3.44 -20.82 -21.60
N VAL A 340 3.05 -21.28 -20.41
CA VAL A 340 1.74 -21.02 -19.81
C VAL A 340 1.88 -20.69 -18.34
N SER A 341 0.97 -19.88 -17.81
CA SER A 341 1.10 -19.41 -16.43
C SER A 341 -0.22 -18.87 -15.84
N ASN A 342 -0.31 -18.80 -14.50
CA ASN A 342 -1.54 -18.44 -13.75
C ASN A 342 -1.37 -17.17 -12.89
N GLU A 343 -0.24 -16.47 -13.03
CA GLU A 343 0.09 -15.29 -12.26
C GLU A 343 -0.90 -14.15 -12.51
N ALA A 344 -0.99 -13.25 -11.55
CA ALA A 344 -1.60 -11.95 -11.80
C ALA A 344 -0.69 -11.11 -12.68
N ARG A 345 -1.27 -10.35 -13.60
CA ARG A 345 -0.56 -9.31 -14.35
C ARG A 345 -1.08 -7.97 -13.91
N SER A 346 -0.18 -7.01 -13.71
CA SER A 346 -0.57 -5.68 -13.23
C SER A 346 0.11 -4.60 -14.05
N ALA A 347 -0.67 -3.60 -14.45
CA ALA A 347 -0.21 -2.38 -15.11
C ALA A 347 -0.53 -1.18 -14.25
N GLU A 348 0.30 -0.15 -14.35
CA GLU A 348 0.10 1.11 -13.64
C GLU A 348 0.48 2.27 -14.55
N PHE A 349 -0.37 3.29 -14.56
CA PHE A 349 -0.19 4.50 -15.37
C PHE A 349 -0.82 5.68 -14.65
N GLU A 350 -0.53 6.87 -15.14
CA GLU A 350 -0.96 8.12 -14.52
C GLU A 350 -1.81 8.94 -15.47
N ILE A 351 -2.82 9.58 -14.91
CA ILE A 351 -3.75 10.44 -15.63
C ILE A 351 -3.74 11.81 -14.95
N VAL A 352 -3.66 12.89 -15.73
CA VAL A 352 -3.92 14.26 -15.28
C VAL A 352 -5.22 14.75 -15.87
N THR A 353 -6.11 15.22 -15.01
CA THR A 353 -7.41 15.78 -15.39
C THR A 353 -7.22 17.18 -15.99
N PRO A 354 -8.07 17.62 -16.92
CA PRO A 354 -8.09 19.01 -17.36
C PRO A 354 -8.36 19.97 -16.19
N SER A 355 -7.81 21.19 -16.25
CA SER A 355 -7.95 22.19 -15.19
C SER A 355 -9.37 22.73 -15.01
N ASP A 356 -10.23 22.55 -16.01
CA ASP A 356 -11.63 22.95 -16.04
C ASP A 356 -12.60 21.76 -15.91
N ALA A 357 -12.09 20.54 -15.75
CA ALA A 357 -12.90 19.35 -15.64
C ALA A 357 -13.66 19.30 -14.30
N SER A 358 -14.85 18.69 -14.30
CA SER A 358 -15.67 18.50 -13.10
C SER A 358 -16.60 17.30 -13.26
N GLY A 359 -17.15 16.80 -12.16
CA GLY A 359 -18.04 15.65 -12.20
C GLY A 359 -17.28 14.33 -12.30
N ASP A 360 -17.95 13.30 -12.79
CA ASP A 360 -17.33 11.98 -13.00
C ASP A 360 -17.03 11.82 -14.49
N ALA A 361 -15.82 11.37 -14.80
CA ALA A 361 -15.34 11.19 -16.17
C ALA A 361 -14.99 9.73 -16.43
N GLU A 362 -15.41 9.22 -17.59
CA GLU A 362 -15.08 7.88 -18.06
C GLU A 362 -13.92 7.95 -19.06
N ILE A 363 -12.87 7.19 -18.77
CA ILE A 363 -11.69 7.08 -19.63
C ILE A 363 -11.67 5.66 -20.24
N PRO A 364 -12.04 5.51 -21.52
CA PRO A 364 -12.09 4.21 -22.14
C PRO A 364 -10.68 3.68 -22.40
N GLY A 365 -10.51 2.38 -22.24
CA GLY A 365 -9.29 1.66 -22.60
C GLY A 365 -9.62 0.22 -22.93
N TYR A 366 -8.59 -0.55 -23.26
CA TYR A 366 -8.74 -1.97 -23.44
C TYR A 366 -7.41 -2.70 -23.24
N ALA A 367 -7.50 -3.98 -22.93
CA ALA A 367 -6.37 -4.91 -22.88
C ALA A 367 -6.48 -5.95 -24.00
N LEU A 368 -5.35 -6.30 -24.61
CA LEU A 368 -5.23 -7.43 -25.52
C LEU A 368 -4.32 -8.48 -24.90
N TYR A 369 -4.73 -9.74 -24.99
CA TYR A 369 -3.96 -10.84 -24.40
C TYR A 369 -4.28 -12.17 -25.07
N TYR A 370 -3.36 -13.12 -24.88
CA TYR A 370 -3.54 -14.52 -25.21
C TYR A 370 -3.93 -15.31 -23.95
N VAL A 371 -5.02 -16.07 -24.03
CA VAL A 371 -5.58 -16.86 -22.94
C VAL A 371 -6.01 -18.22 -23.47
N CYS A 372 -5.82 -19.29 -22.69
CA CYS A 372 -6.35 -20.61 -23.04
C CYS A 372 -7.54 -20.96 -22.15
N GLU A 373 -8.53 -21.66 -22.73
CA GLU A 373 -9.65 -22.26 -22.01
C GLU A 373 -9.29 -23.68 -21.55
N ASP A 374 -9.62 -24.06 -20.31
CA ASP A 374 -9.31 -25.38 -19.73
C ASP A 374 -7.80 -25.78 -19.80
N THR A 375 -7.39 -26.88 -19.19
CA THR A 375 -5.98 -27.32 -19.19
C THR A 375 -5.50 -27.82 -20.56
N ASN A 376 -6.42 -28.22 -21.45
CA ASN A 376 -6.13 -28.75 -22.79
C ASN A 376 -6.99 -28.09 -23.90
N GLY A 377 -7.64 -26.96 -23.62
CA GLY A 377 -8.51 -26.32 -24.60
C GLY A 377 -7.77 -25.36 -25.52
N THR A 378 -8.54 -24.56 -26.24
CA THR A 378 -8.02 -23.69 -27.29
C THR A 378 -7.42 -22.42 -26.70
N CYS A 379 -6.27 -22.00 -27.22
CA CYS A 379 -5.71 -20.69 -26.91
C CYS A 379 -6.25 -19.63 -27.87
N LEU A 380 -6.58 -18.47 -27.31
CA LEU A 380 -7.43 -17.45 -27.90
C LEU A 380 -6.75 -16.09 -27.74
N TYR A 381 -6.75 -15.29 -28.80
CA TYR A 381 -6.43 -13.87 -28.70
C TYR A 381 -7.71 -13.09 -28.41
N ARG A 382 -7.71 -12.30 -27.33
CA ARG A 382 -8.90 -11.64 -26.80
C ARG A 382 -8.64 -10.18 -26.46
N ARG A 383 -9.74 -9.43 -26.49
CA ARG A 383 -9.83 -8.04 -26.08
C ARG A 383 -10.71 -7.94 -24.83
N GLN A 384 -10.29 -7.16 -23.85
CA GLN A 384 -11.12 -6.79 -22.71
C GLN A 384 -11.21 -5.28 -22.67
N ASP A 385 -12.41 -4.75 -22.89
CA ASP A 385 -12.67 -3.32 -22.75
C ASP A 385 -12.60 -2.95 -21.25
N LEU A 386 -12.05 -1.77 -20.96
CA LEU A 386 -11.88 -1.23 -19.62
C LEU A 386 -12.54 0.15 -19.56
N GLU A 387 -13.33 0.36 -18.51
CA GLU A 387 -13.94 1.64 -18.20
C GLU A 387 -13.35 2.13 -16.88
N LEU A 388 -12.68 3.29 -16.94
CA LEU A 388 -12.09 3.93 -15.76
C LEU A 388 -12.92 5.16 -15.39
N SER A 389 -13.54 5.13 -14.22
CA SER A 389 -14.23 6.30 -13.66
C SER A 389 -13.28 7.13 -12.80
N ILE A 390 -13.19 8.44 -13.07
CA ILE A 390 -12.42 9.40 -12.26
C ILE A 390 -13.38 10.45 -11.70
N SER A 391 -13.40 10.58 -10.37
CA SER A 391 -14.22 11.60 -9.71
C SER A 391 -13.45 12.90 -9.51
N ILE A 392 -14.00 14.00 -10.05
CA ILE A 392 -13.41 15.33 -10.03
C ILE A 392 -14.32 16.27 -9.22
N ARG A 393 -13.78 16.83 -8.14
CA ARG A 393 -14.51 17.69 -7.19
C ARG A 393 -13.63 18.87 -6.72
N PRO A 394 -14.18 20.04 -6.37
CA PRO A 394 -13.42 21.27 -6.04
C PRO A 394 -12.43 21.19 -4.86
#